data_AF-A0A925DSW2-F1
#
_entry.id   AF-A0A925DSW2-F1
#
_cell.length_a   1.000
_cell.length_b   1.000
_cell.length_c   1.000
_cell.angle_alpha   90.00
_cell.angle_beta   90.00
_cell.angle_gamma   90.00
#
_symmetry.space_group_name_H-M   'P 1'
#
loop_
_entity.id
_entity.type
_entity.pdbx_description
1 polymer ?
#
loop_
_entity_poly.entity_id
_entity_poly.type
_entity_poly.pdbx_seq_one_letter_code
_entity_poly.pdbx_strand_id
1 'polypeptide(L)'
;MPAVKIKRPKLLSIVCIIGFVWMVFVLPGMFSPAVKRIGDFVPMIYGLVLAFSFISLIGVWHMKRWGVEMYILVFFVKQSFFIITKQVTPGTYVGIVFSAWFIITFLMFYKRMDRNL
;
A
#
# COMPACT_ATOMS: atom_id res chain seq x y z
N MET A 1 -18.57 -10.88 25.39
CA MET A 1 -17.11 -11.08 25.41
C MET A 1 -16.47 -9.76 25.81
N PRO A 2 -15.68 -9.69 26.91
CA PRO A 2 -15.19 -8.41 27.42
C PRO A 2 -14.31 -7.74 26.36
N ALA A 3 -14.59 -6.47 26.09
CA ALA A 3 -13.86 -5.64 25.15
C ALA A 3 -12.43 -5.45 25.66
N VAL A 4 -11.51 -6.29 25.18
CA VAL A 4 -10.07 -6.04 25.29
C VAL A 4 -9.86 -4.68 24.61
N LYS A 5 -9.62 -3.62 25.41
CA LYS A 5 -9.18 -2.33 24.88
C LYS A 5 -7.82 -2.58 24.23
N ILE A 6 -7.82 -2.98 22.96
CA ILE A 6 -6.61 -3.06 22.16
C ILE A 6 -6.13 -1.62 22.03
N LYS A 7 -5.24 -1.22 22.94
CA LYS A 7 -4.63 0.09 22.96
C LYS A 7 -3.97 0.27 21.60
N ARG A 8 -4.49 1.19 20.79
CA ARG A 8 -3.99 1.43 19.44
C ARG A 8 -2.47 1.64 19.54
N PRO A 9 -1.64 0.74 19.00
CA PRO A 9 -0.21 0.87 19.06
C PRO A 9 0.17 2.12 18.27
N LYS A 10 0.76 3.10 18.97
CA LYS A 10 1.21 4.37 18.36
C LYS A 10 2.10 4.13 17.13
N LEU A 11 2.87 3.03 17.15
CA LEU A 11 3.72 2.59 16.04
C LEU A 11 2.94 2.38 14.73
N LEU A 12 1.77 1.73 14.77
CA LEU A 12 0.97 1.50 13.55
C LEU A 12 0.44 2.82 12.99
N SER A 13 0.01 3.73 13.87
CA SER A 13 -0.48 5.04 13.46
C SER A 13 0.62 5.85 12.77
N ILE A 14 1.84 5.83 13.31
CA ILE A 14 3.00 6.51 12.71
C ILE A 14 3.31 5.92 11.32
N VAL A 15 3.34 4.59 11.21
CA VAL A 15 3.60 3.89 9.94
C VAL A 15 2.54 4.25 8.89
N CYS A 16 1.26 4.26 9.26
CA CYS A 16 0.21 4.64 8.32
C CYS A 16 0.28 6.12 7.92
N ILE A 17 0.63 7.04 8.83
CA ILE A 17 0.83 8.46 8.49
C ILE A 17 1.98 8.61 7.49
N ILE A 18 3.11 7.94 7.72
CA ILE A 18 4.24 7.93 6.78
C ILE A 18 3.78 7.37 5.43
N GLY A 19 3.01 6.29 5.42
CA GLY A 19 2.43 5.71 4.21
C GLY A 19 1.52 6.68 3.46
N PHE A 20 0.68 7.44 4.16
CA PHE A 20 -0.17 8.46 3.55
C PHE A 20 0.62 9.60 2.93
N VAL A 21 1.61 10.13 3.65
CA VAL A 21 2.50 11.17 3.13
C VAL A 21 3.21 10.67 1.87
N TRP A 22 3.72 9.44 1.91
CA TRP A 22 4.36 8.82 0.76
C TRP A 22 3.43 8.71 -0.46
N MET A 23 2.15 8.37 -0.26
CA MET A 23 1.17 8.32 -1.36
C MET A 23 0.93 9.68 -2.00
N VAL A 24 0.87 10.75 -1.21
CA VAL A 24 0.75 12.12 -1.71
C VAL A 24 1.95 12.50 -2.57
N PHE A 25 3.16 12.05 -2.22
CA PHE A 25 4.35 12.25 -3.05
C PHE A 25 4.35 11.42 -4.33
N VAL A 26 3.72 10.24 -4.33
CA VAL A 26 3.61 9.37 -5.52
C VAL A 26 2.57 9.88 -6.52
N LEU A 27 1.54 10.62 -6.06
CA LEU A 27 0.47 11.18 -6.90
C LEU A 27 0.97 12.07 -8.06
N PRO A 28 1.88 13.04 -7.86
CA PRO A 28 2.43 13.81 -8.98
C PRO A 28 3.22 12.93 -9.97
N GLY A 29 3.88 11.88 -9.45
CA GLY A 29 4.72 10.99 -10.25
C GLY A 29 3.96 10.20 -11.31
N MET A 30 2.69 9.84 -11.05
CA MET A 30 1.86 9.12 -12.04
C MET A 30 1.44 9.99 -13.22
N PHE A 31 1.44 11.32 -13.09
CA PHE A 31 1.14 12.24 -14.19
C PHE A 31 2.38 12.63 -15.02
N SER A 32 3.56 12.10 -14.66
CA SER A 32 4.80 12.37 -15.38
C SER A 32 4.73 11.91 -16.85
N PRO A 33 5.33 12.66 -17.80
CA PRO A 33 5.39 12.26 -19.21
C PRO A 33 6.11 10.92 -19.43
N ALA A 34 6.96 10.50 -18.49
CA ALA A 34 7.59 9.18 -18.52
C ALA A 34 6.55 8.05 -18.46
N VAL A 35 5.47 8.21 -17.69
CA VAL A 35 4.40 7.22 -17.54
C VAL A 35 3.47 7.24 -18.76
N LYS A 36 3.16 8.44 -19.28
CA LYS A 36 2.36 8.60 -20.50
C LYS A 36 3.01 7.99 -21.74
N ARG A 37 4.35 8.00 -21.84
CA ARG A 37 5.08 7.40 -22.96
C ARG A 37 4.96 5.87 -23.06
N ILE A 38 4.53 5.19 -21.99
CA ILE A 38 4.40 3.72 -21.95
C ILE A 38 3.06 3.28 -22.54
N GLY A 39 2.03 4.13 -22.43
CA GLY A 39 0.71 3.92 -22.98
C GLY A 39 -0.33 4.78 -22.26
N ASP A 40 -1.34 5.26 -22.98
CA ASP A 40 -2.35 6.18 -22.45
C ASP A 40 -3.19 5.58 -21.31
N PHE A 41 -3.31 4.26 -21.25
CA PHE A 41 -4.03 3.52 -20.19
C PHE A 41 -3.19 3.24 -18.92
N VAL A 42 -1.86 3.38 -19.00
CA VAL A 42 -0.94 3.12 -17.88
C VAL A 42 -1.21 4.04 -16.67
N PRO A 43 -1.36 5.37 -16.82
CA PRO A 43 -1.66 6.24 -15.67
C PRO A 43 -3.00 5.93 -15.01
N MET A 44 -4.00 5.47 -15.78
CA MET A 44 -5.30 5.06 -15.22
C MET A 44 -5.17 3.85 -14.30
N ILE A 45 -4.43 2.82 -14.73
CA ILE A 45 -4.18 1.63 -13.91
C ILE A 45 -3.35 1.99 -12.67
N TYR A 46 -2.34 2.86 -12.81
CA TYR A 46 -1.57 3.36 -11.68
C TYR A 46 -2.43 4.09 -10.65
N GLY A 47 -3.37 4.90 -11.12
CA GLY A 47 -4.34 5.59 -10.26
C GLY A 47 -5.20 4.61 -9.48
N LEU A 48 -5.71 3.56 -10.13
CA LEU A 48 -6.47 2.49 -9.48
C LEU A 48 -5.65 1.77 -8.41
N VAL A 49 -4.43 1.34 -8.74
CA VAL A 49 -3.52 0.67 -7.79
C VAL A 49 -3.24 1.56 -6.59
N LEU A 50 -3.03 2.86 -6.80
CA LEU A 50 -2.84 3.80 -5.70
C LEU A 50 -4.10 3.95 -4.84
N ALA A 51 -5.28 4.05 -5.45
CA ALA A 51 -6.55 4.16 -4.74
C ALA A 51 -6.81 2.92 -3.87
N PHE A 52 -6.62 1.71 -4.41
CA PHE A 52 -6.75 0.48 -3.61
C PHE A 52 -5.71 0.40 -2.50
N SER A 53 -4.48 0.87 -2.74
CA SER A 53 -3.44 0.95 -1.70
C SER A 53 -3.87 1.90 -0.57
N PHE A 54 -4.50 3.03 -0.90
CA PHE A 54 -5.00 4.01 0.06
C PHE A 54 -6.16 3.47 0.90
N ILE A 55 -7.13 2.81 0.25
CA ILE A 55 -8.25 2.12 0.93
C ILE A 55 -7.71 1.08 1.90
N SER A 56 -6.71 0.31 1.49
CA SER A 56 -6.04 -0.66 2.33
C SER A 56 -5.38 -0.02 3.56
N LEU A 57 -4.65 1.09 3.41
CA LEU A 57 -4.07 1.84 4.53
C LEU A 57 -5.12 2.32 5.53
N ILE A 58 -6.29 2.77 5.06
CA ILE A 58 -7.42 3.13 5.92
C ILE A 58 -7.91 1.90 6.70
N GLY A 59 -8.10 0.76 6.02
CA GLY A 59 -8.48 -0.49 6.67
C GLY A 59 -7.48 -0.92 7.75
N VAL A 60 -6.19 -0.79 7.47
CA VAL A 60 -5.12 -1.05 8.43
C VAL A 60 -5.16 -0.06 9.60
N TRP A 61 -5.37 1.23 9.35
CA TRP A 61 -5.51 2.26 10.39
C TRP A 61 -6.64 1.95 11.36
N HIS A 62 -7.76 1.42 10.84
CA HIS A 62 -8.90 0.97 11.63
C HIS A 62 -8.69 -0.40 12.30
N MET A 63 -7.48 -0.97 12.26
CA MET A 63 -7.13 -2.27 12.85
C MET A 63 -7.96 -3.44 12.30
N LYS A 64 -8.37 -3.33 11.04
CA LYS A 64 -9.13 -4.37 10.35
C LYS A 64 -8.21 -5.25 9.50
N ARG A 65 -8.37 -6.58 9.62
CA ARG A 65 -7.56 -7.55 8.88
C ARG A 65 -7.71 -7.44 7.35
N TRP A 66 -8.91 -7.11 6.86
CA TRP A 66 -9.16 -6.94 5.43
C TRP A 66 -8.27 -5.85 4.81
N GLY A 67 -7.86 -4.84 5.60
CA GLY A 67 -6.93 -3.82 5.13
C GLY A 67 -5.55 -4.40 4.79
N VAL A 68 -5.03 -5.31 5.61
CA VAL A 68 -3.72 -5.97 5.39
C VAL A 68 -3.79 -6.92 4.19
N GLU A 69 -4.87 -7.70 4.08
CA GLU A 69 -5.09 -8.61 2.95
C GLU A 69 -5.16 -7.83 1.63
N MET A 70 -5.92 -6.73 1.60
CA MET A 70 -5.97 -5.83 0.43
C MET A 70 -4.60 -5.22 0.13
N TYR A 71 -3.81 -4.83 1.15
CA TYR A 71 -2.48 -4.25 0.91
C TYR A 71 -1.57 -5.22 0.16
N ILE A 72 -1.58 -6.48 0.61
CA ILE A 72 -0.77 -7.55 0.03
C ILE A 72 -1.23 -7.84 -1.40
N LEU A 73 -2.54 -7.92 -1.63
CA LEU A 73 -3.10 -8.17 -2.96
C LEU A 73 -2.71 -7.05 -3.94
N VAL A 74 -2.85 -5.80 -3.51
CA VAL A 74 -2.47 -4.62 -4.31
C VAL A 74 -0.97 -4.58 -4.56
N PHE A 75 -0.14 -4.99 -3.60
CA PHE A 75 1.31 -5.12 -3.80
C PHE A 75 1.64 -6.12 -4.92
N PHE A 76 1.01 -7.29 -4.94
CA PHE A 76 1.19 -8.27 -6.02
C PHE A 76 0.71 -7.72 -7.36
N VAL A 77 -0.45 -7.07 -7.41
CA VAL A 77 -0.97 -6.44 -8.63
C VAL A 77 -0.01 -5.37 -9.14
N LYS A 78 0.50 -4.49 -8.26
CA LYS A 78 1.49 -3.47 -8.58
C LYS A 78 2.77 -4.10 -9.16
N GLN A 79 3.25 -5.18 -8.54
CA GLN A 79 4.47 -5.86 -8.96
C GLN A 79 4.32 -6.52 -10.34
N SER A 80 3.22 -7.23 -10.57
CA SER A 80 2.89 -7.81 -11.88
C SER A 80 2.82 -6.74 -12.95
N PHE A 81 2.22 -5.58 -12.66
CA PHE A 81 2.13 -4.46 -13.58
C PHE A 81 3.50 -3.91 -14.00
N PHE A 82 4.42 -3.75 -13.04
CA PHE A 82 5.79 -3.33 -13.32
C PHE A 82 6.57 -4.33 -14.20
N ILE A 83 6.35 -5.63 -13.99
CA ILE A 83 6.97 -6.69 -14.80
C ILE A 83 6.45 -6.65 -16.24
N ILE A 84 5.13 -6.52 -16.43
CA ILE A 84 4.49 -6.46 -17.76
C ILE A 84 4.95 -5.23 -18.54
N THR A 85 5.03 -4.07 -17.88
CA THR A 85 5.46 -2.82 -18.52
C THR A 85 6.98 -2.74 -18.75
N LYS A 86 7.75 -3.75 -18.33
CA LYS A 86 9.22 -3.81 -18.40
C LYS A 86 9.92 -2.58 -17.81
N GLN A 87 9.25 -1.84 -16.92
CA GLN A 87 9.75 -0.66 -16.23
C GLN A 87 10.57 -1.06 -14.99
N VAL A 88 11.60 -1.87 -15.21
CA VAL A 88 12.49 -2.36 -14.14
C VAL A 88 13.60 -1.33 -13.89
N THR A 89 13.19 -0.17 -13.39
CA THR A 89 14.09 0.93 -13.02
C THR A 89 14.67 0.68 -11.62
N PRO A 90 15.88 1.19 -11.29
CA PRO A 90 16.43 1.07 -9.93
C PRO A 90 15.47 1.55 -8.82
N GLY A 91 14.67 2.58 -9.11
CA GLY A 91 13.64 3.08 -8.18
C GLY A 91 12.51 2.06 -7.89
N THR A 92 12.24 1.14 -8.82
CA THR A 92 11.24 0.08 -8.63
C THR A 92 11.68 -0.89 -7.53
N TYR A 93 12.97 -1.24 -7.48
CA TYR A 93 13.55 -2.09 -6.43
C TYR A 93 13.47 -1.45 -5.05
N VAL A 94 13.77 -0.15 -4.94
CA VAL A 94 13.61 0.61 -3.69
C VAL A 94 12.14 0.59 -3.23
N GLY A 95 11.21 0.78 -4.16
CA GLY A 95 9.77 0.70 -3.88
C GLY A 95 9.32 -0.68 -3.39
N ILE A 96 9.90 -1.76 -3.92
CA ILE A 96 9.62 -3.14 -3.49
C ILE A 96 10.10 -3.37 -2.06
N VAL A 97 11.34 -2.98 -1.75
CA VAL A 97 11.91 -3.12 -0.39
C VAL A 97 11.08 -2.33 0.62
N PHE A 98 10.68 -1.10 0.28
CA PHE A 98 9.85 -0.27 1.15
C PHE A 98 8.46 -0.87 1.37
N SER A 99 7.80 -1.34 0.31
CA SER A 99 6.50 -2.02 0.43
C SER A 99 6.60 -3.33 1.22
N ALA A 100 7.68 -4.11 1.05
CA ALA A 100 7.92 -5.32 1.84
C ALA A 100 8.10 -5.00 3.33
N TRP A 101 8.85 -3.94 3.67
CA TRP A 101 9.00 -3.48 5.06
C TRP A 101 7.65 -3.07 5.69
N PHE A 102 6.80 -2.40 4.92
CA PHE A 102 5.42 -2.08 5.32
C PHE A 102 4.58 -3.35 5.57
N ILE A 103 4.63 -4.33 4.66
CA ILE A 103 3.93 -5.61 4.80
C ILE A 103 4.40 -6.37 6.04
N ILE A 104 5.70 -6.45 6.29
CA ILE A 104 6.25 -7.11 7.49
C ILE A 104 5.74 -6.42 8.75
N THR A 105 5.74 -5.08 8.77
CA THR A 105 5.20 -4.31 9.89
C THR A 105 3.73 -4.60 10.11
N PHE A 106 2.92 -4.65 9.05
CA PHE A 106 1.50 -4.99 9.13
C PHE A 106 1.27 -6.44 9.58
N LEU A 107 2.08 -7.39 9.10
CA LEU A 107 2.02 -8.80 9.50
C LEU A 107 2.36 -8.99 10.99
N MET A 108 3.31 -8.24 11.54
CA MET A 108 3.58 -8.26 12.98
C MET A 108 2.37 -7.83 13.81
N PHE A 109 1.59 -6.86 13.32
CA PHE A 109 0.35 -6.41 13.98
C PHE A 109 -0.89 -7.24 13.61
N TYR A 110 -0.79 -8.13 12.61
CA TYR A 110 -1.91 -8.91 12.09
C TYR A 110 -2.59 -9.79 13.14
N LYS A 111 -1.81 -10.42 14.02
CA LYS A 111 -2.36 -11.22 15.14
C LYS A 111 -3.20 -10.41 16.13
N ARG A 112 -2.97 -9.10 16.22
CA ARG A 112 -3.71 -8.18 17.11
C ARG A 112 -4.93 -7.54 16.47
N MET A 113 -5.16 -7.72 15.17
CA MET A 113 -6.28 -7.11 14.46
C MET A 113 -7.56 -7.91 14.61
N ASP A 114 -8.69 -7.22 14.63
CA ASP A 114 -10.01 -7.83 14.76
C ASP A 114 -10.41 -8.53 13.45
N ARG A 115 -11.05 -9.70 13.59
CA ARG A 115 -11.44 -10.57 12.47
C ARG A 115 -12.83 -10.23 11.93
N ASN A 116 -13.60 -9.38 12.61
CA ASN A 116 -14.93 -9.01 12.15
C ASN A 116 -14.87 -8.02 10.98
N LEU A 117 -15.56 -8.40 9.89
CA LEU A 117 -15.98 -7.51 8.80
C LEU A 117 -16.72 -6.31 9.39
#